data_AF-A0A5K7Z294-F1
#
_entry.id   AF-A0A5K7Z294-F1
#
_cell.length_a   1.000
_cell.length_b   1.000
_cell.length_c   1.000
_cell.angle_alpha   90.00
_cell.angle_beta   90.00
_cell.angle_gamma   90.00
#
_symmetry.space_group_name_H-M   'P 1'
#
loop_
_entity.id
_entity.type
_entity.pdbx_description
1 polymer ?
#
loop_
_entity_poly.entity_id
_entity_poly.type
_entity_poly.pdbx_seq_one_letter_code
_entity_poly.pdbx_strand_id
1 'polypeptide(L)'
;MWVPGVDSGGNWQTIHSNDQGSPRQGSGTGRSTAANKQWVWDEPVRWSVWFKGNGTTDSGSREFFGAVSSSGHTFYENHDVAWFDESDMAVGFDRINFPGYFASTSYPTYNYVLDDIYIAAGDNAAARVEIGNNAIYTSCTKLAIATIDSWSDSSITATVREGGFSTNNTVYVFVVDSNNDPSSGYEITLGESTSQLTGVSLSGCGLH
;
A
#
# COMPACT_ATOMS: atom_id res chain seq x y z
N MET A 1 7.42 5.18 28.47
CA MET A 1 8.88 5.24 28.67
C MET A 1 9.41 6.27 27.67
N TRP A 2 9.79 7.44 28.18
CA TRP A 2 10.37 8.53 27.39
C TRP A 2 11.84 8.19 27.16
N VAL A 3 12.28 8.19 25.91
CA VAL A 3 13.71 8.16 25.58
C VAL A 3 14.06 9.56 25.07
N PRO A 4 14.77 10.38 25.86
CA PRO A 4 15.32 11.64 25.38
C PRO A 4 16.50 11.40 24.47
N GLY A 5 16.52 12.12 23.35
CA GLY A 5 17.72 12.38 22.57
C GLY A 5 18.17 11.23 21.69
N VAL A 6 17.62 11.15 20.48
CA VAL A 6 18.38 10.78 19.28
C VAL A 6 17.86 11.65 18.12
N ASP A 7 18.74 12.57 17.74
CA ASP A 7 18.92 13.32 16.49
C ASP A 7 17.95 14.44 16.08
N SER A 8 18.58 15.60 15.88
CA SER A 8 18.07 16.88 15.40
C SER A 8 18.07 17.00 13.86
N GLY A 9 18.08 15.86 13.15
CA GLY A 9 18.10 15.77 11.69
C GLY A 9 17.35 14.56 11.12
N GLY A 10 16.50 13.90 11.93
CA GLY A 10 15.61 12.85 11.42
C GLY A 10 14.29 13.45 10.97
N ASN A 11 14.01 13.47 9.66
CA ASN A 11 12.70 13.84 9.12
C ASN A 11 11.65 12.81 9.58
N TRP A 12 10.96 13.10 10.68
CA TRP A 12 9.78 12.35 11.11
C TRP A 12 8.61 12.69 10.18
N GLN A 13 8.44 11.90 9.12
CA GLN A 13 7.25 12.01 8.28
C GLN A 13 6.13 11.15 8.85
N THR A 14 5.13 11.83 9.42
CA THR A 14 3.86 11.20 9.79
C THR A 14 3.03 11.03 8.53
N ILE A 15 2.98 9.81 8.01
CA ILE A 15 2.24 9.50 6.77
C ILE A 15 0.74 9.65 7.02
N HIS A 16 0.24 9.35 8.23
CA HIS A 16 -1.17 9.54 8.64
C HIS A 16 -1.30 10.32 9.95
N SER A 17 -2.01 11.44 9.93
CA SER A 17 -2.43 12.17 11.13
C SER A 17 -3.95 12.32 11.13
N ASN A 18 -4.59 12.17 12.29
CA ASN A 18 -5.97 12.61 12.47
C ASN A 18 -6.11 14.14 12.57
N ASP A 19 -5.00 14.87 12.42
CA ASP A 19 -4.96 16.32 12.47
C ASP A 19 -5.65 16.92 11.24
N GLN A 20 -6.70 17.71 11.49
CA GLN A 20 -7.40 18.50 10.47
C GLN A 20 -6.47 19.50 9.75
N GLY A 21 -5.28 19.75 10.30
CA GLY A 21 -4.26 20.67 9.78
C GLY A 21 -2.98 20.01 9.26
N SER A 22 -2.91 18.69 9.07
CA SER A 22 -1.69 18.08 8.50
C SER A 22 -1.35 18.65 7.12
N PRO A 23 -0.05 18.81 6.78
CA PRO A 23 0.40 19.47 5.56
C PRO A 23 -0.12 18.87 4.25
N ARG A 24 -0.80 17.71 4.29
CA ARG A 24 -1.45 17.08 3.14
C ARG A 24 -2.98 16.96 3.25
N GLN A 25 -3.56 17.37 4.37
CA GLN A 25 -4.97 17.78 4.43
C GLN A 25 -5.09 19.20 3.89
N GLY A 26 -4.93 19.34 2.57
CA GLY A 26 -5.11 20.64 1.92
C GLY A 26 -6.47 21.22 2.31
N SER A 27 -6.46 22.33 3.03
CA SER A 27 -7.60 23.11 3.53
C SER A 27 -8.39 23.83 2.42
N GLY A 28 -8.53 23.18 1.26
CA GLY A 28 -9.25 23.71 0.12
C GLY A 28 -10.70 23.23 0.11
N THR A 29 -11.63 24.17 0.16
CA THR A 29 -13.10 24.03 0.05
C THR A 29 -13.59 23.50 -1.31
N GLY A 30 -12.80 22.67 -1.99
CA GLY A 30 -13.08 22.18 -3.35
C GLY A 30 -12.65 20.75 -3.65
N ARG A 31 -12.26 19.93 -2.65
CA ARG A 31 -11.98 18.51 -2.91
C ARG A 31 -13.27 17.70 -3.02
N SER A 32 -13.32 16.86 -4.05
CA SER A 32 -14.46 16.00 -4.38
C SER A 32 -14.86 15.13 -3.18
N THR A 33 -16.13 14.75 -3.14
CA THR A 33 -16.69 13.76 -2.19
C THR A 33 -15.93 12.43 -2.11
N ALA A 34 -14.99 12.17 -3.03
CA ALA A 34 -14.10 11.02 -3.02
C ALA A 34 -13.00 11.10 -1.93
N ALA A 35 -12.50 12.28 -1.56
CA ALA A 35 -11.48 12.42 -0.51
C ALA A 35 -12.00 12.03 0.88
N ASN A 36 -13.30 12.18 1.13
CA ASN A 36 -13.94 11.74 2.37
C ASN A 36 -14.05 10.21 2.50
N LYS A 37 -13.86 9.46 1.41
CA LYS A 37 -13.85 7.98 1.45
C LYS A 37 -12.49 7.39 1.84
N GLN A 38 -11.43 8.21 1.88
CA GLN A 38 -10.09 7.75 2.33
C GLN A 38 -10.02 7.42 3.82
N TRP A 39 -11.01 7.88 4.59
CA TRP A 39 -11.00 7.88 6.04
C TRP A 39 -12.32 7.30 6.59
N VAL A 40 -12.62 6.07 6.20
CA VAL A 40 -13.69 5.28 6.83
C VAL A 40 -13.06 4.56 8.03
N TRP A 41 -13.71 4.66 9.20
CA TRP A 41 -13.14 4.18 10.48
C TRP A 41 -14.03 3.14 11.18
N ASP A 42 -15.22 2.89 10.65
CA ASP A 42 -16.23 1.95 11.15
C ASP A 42 -16.28 0.64 10.33
N GLU A 43 -15.34 0.44 9.41
CA GLU A 43 -15.17 -0.79 8.65
C GLU A 43 -13.68 -1.14 8.47
N PRO A 44 -13.33 -2.40 8.16
CA PRO A 44 -11.95 -2.75 7.83
C PRO A 44 -11.47 -1.96 6.60
N VAL A 45 -10.31 -1.30 6.74
CA VAL A 45 -9.65 -0.60 5.64
C VAL A 45 -8.27 -1.19 5.43
N ARG A 46 -7.98 -1.60 4.19
CA ARG A 46 -6.62 -1.90 3.78
C ARG A 46 -5.92 -0.61 3.38
N TRP A 47 -4.82 -0.31 4.05
CA TRP A 47 -3.91 0.75 3.64
C TRP A 47 -2.73 0.18 2.88
N SER A 48 -2.27 0.91 1.87
CA SER A 48 -1.10 0.58 1.09
C SER A 48 -0.30 1.85 0.88
N VAL A 49 0.99 1.77 1.19
CA VAL A 49 1.92 2.89 1.07
C VAL A 49 3.15 2.37 0.36
N TRP A 50 3.61 3.09 -0.64
CA TRP A 50 4.83 2.76 -1.36
C TRP A 50 5.63 4.01 -1.67
N PHE A 51 6.95 3.87 -1.60
CA PHE A 51 7.90 4.94 -1.85
C PHE A 51 9.02 4.43 -2.75
N LYS A 52 9.35 5.23 -3.75
CA LYS A 52 10.57 5.09 -4.54
C LYS A 52 11.41 6.33 -4.32
N GLY A 53 12.52 6.20 -3.61
CA GLY A 53 13.50 7.29 -3.48
C GLY A 53 14.44 7.33 -4.68
N ASN A 54 15.03 8.50 -4.95
CA ASN A 54 16.17 8.64 -5.87
C ASN A 54 17.29 9.44 -5.21
N GLY A 55 17.77 8.94 -4.07
CA GLY A 55 18.69 9.69 -3.20
C GLY A 55 18.04 11.00 -2.76
N THR A 56 18.80 12.09 -2.76
CA THR A 56 18.32 13.42 -2.38
C THR A 56 17.61 14.17 -3.51
N THR A 57 17.50 13.56 -4.70
CA THR A 57 16.80 14.19 -5.83
C THR A 57 15.33 13.82 -5.84
N ASP A 58 14.51 14.77 -6.28
CA ASP A 58 13.09 14.54 -6.54
C ASP A 58 12.90 13.70 -7.80
N SER A 59 13.61 14.03 -8.88
CA SER A 59 13.41 13.43 -10.20
C SER A 59 13.48 11.90 -10.18
N GLY A 60 12.46 11.23 -10.71
CA GLY A 60 12.37 9.77 -10.77
C GLY A 60 11.92 9.10 -9.47
N SER A 61 11.75 9.87 -8.39
CA SER A 61 11.14 9.39 -7.15
C SER A 61 9.61 9.30 -7.31
N ARG A 62 8.98 8.46 -6.48
CA ARG A 62 7.52 8.29 -6.47
C ARG A 62 6.98 8.07 -5.07
N GLU A 63 5.72 8.43 -4.94
CA GLU A 63 4.87 8.18 -3.78
C GLU A 63 3.58 7.53 -4.21
N PHE A 64 3.16 6.50 -3.49
CA PHE A 64 1.80 5.99 -3.61
C PHE A 64 1.15 5.84 -2.25
N PHE A 65 -0.12 6.22 -2.19
CA PHE A 65 -1.00 5.91 -1.08
C PHE A 65 -2.33 5.37 -1.61
N GLY A 66 -2.79 4.27 -1.04
CA GLY A 66 -4.07 3.65 -1.34
C GLY A 66 -4.83 3.26 -0.07
N ALA A 67 -6.14 3.48 -0.08
CA ALA A 67 -7.09 3.00 0.91
C ALA A 67 -8.22 2.26 0.20
N VAL A 68 -8.45 1.01 0.62
CA VAL A 68 -9.50 0.14 0.07
C VAL A 68 -10.37 -0.41 1.18
N SER A 69 -11.68 -0.25 1.03
CA SER A 69 -12.70 -0.72 1.95
C SER A 69 -14.00 -1.06 1.22
N SER A 70 -14.99 -1.62 1.92
CA SER A 70 -16.32 -1.88 1.35
C SER A 70 -16.99 -0.62 0.78
N SER A 71 -16.71 0.55 1.35
CA SER A 71 -17.26 1.83 0.89
C SER A 71 -16.57 2.41 -0.35
N GLY A 72 -15.39 1.90 -0.71
CA GLY A 72 -14.70 2.29 -1.93
C GLY A 72 -13.19 2.07 -1.95
N HIS A 73 -12.60 2.50 -3.06
CA HIS A 73 -11.17 2.55 -3.30
C HIS A 73 -10.78 3.99 -3.57
N THR A 74 -9.80 4.51 -2.85
CA THR A 74 -9.16 5.77 -3.21
C THR A 74 -7.66 5.63 -3.17
N PHE A 75 -6.97 6.19 -4.17
CA PHE A 75 -5.52 6.28 -4.16
C PHE A 75 -5.05 7.62 -4.71
N TYR A 76 -3.82 7.97 -4.41
CA TYR A 76 -3.09 9.02 -5.11
C TYR A 76 -1.65 8.56 -5.34
N GLU A 77 -1.07 9.06 -6.42
CA GLU A 77 0.34 8.87 -6.74
C GLU A 77 0.95 10.24 -7.04
N ASN A 78 2.11 10.51 -6.45
CA ASN A 78 2.91 11.69 -6.76
C ASN A 78 4.22 11.24 -7.40
N HIS A 79 4.68 12.04 -8.34
CA HIS A 79 5.96 11.84 -9.02
C HIS A 79 6.87 12.99 -8.65
N ASP A 80 8.18 12.73 -8.71
CA ASP A 80 9.21 13.72 -8.47
C ASP A 80 9.06 14.40 -7.10
N VAL A 81 9.06 13.57 -6.04
CA VAL A 81 8.93 14.00 -4.63
C VAL A 81 10.29 13.97 -3.93
N ALA A 82 10.74 15.10 -3.40
CA ALA A 82 11.95 15.14 -2.56
C ALA A 82 11.67 14.48 -1.20
N TRP A 83 12.08 13.23 -1.05
CA TRP A 83 11.91 12.45 0.19
C TRP A 83 12.97 12.75 1.24
N PHE A 84 14.19 13.01 0.78
CA PHE A 84 15.36 13.21 1.61
C PHE A 84 15.94 14.58 1.32
N ASP A 85 16.31 15.30 2.37
CA ASP A 85 16.99 16.58 2.25
C ASP A 85 18.47 16.35 1.89
N GLU A 86 18.98 17.14 0.95
CA GLU A 86 20.40 17.20 0.60
C GLU A 86 21.29 17.53 1.81
N SER A 87 20.74 18.24 2.81
CA SER A 87 21.49 18.70 3.98
C SER A 87 21.75 17.64 5.05
N ASP A 88 20.89 16.61 5.15
CA ASP A 88 20.89 15.65 6.28
C ASP A 88 21.53 14.29 5.95
N MET A 89 22.13 14.13 4.76
CA MET A 89 22.73 12.85 4.29
C MET A 89 21.79 11.63 4.34
N ALA A 90 20.49 11.84 4.56
CA ALA A 90 19.51 10.78 4.56
C ALA A 90 19.35 10.25 3.12
N VAL A 91 19.42 8.93 2.95
CA VAL A 91 19.29 8.27 1.64
C VAL A 91 18.31 7.11 1.68
N GLY A 92 17.55 6.98 2.77
CA GLY A 92 16.63 5.88 2.99
C GLY A 92 15.85 6.01 4.28
N PHE A 93 14.87 5.12 4.42
CA PHE A 93 14.11 4.94 5.65
C PHE A 93 14.78 3.86 6.52
N ASP A 94 14.98 4.13 7.80
CA ASP A 94 15.55 3.18 8.77
C ASP A 94 14.49 2.59 9.72
N ARG A 95 13.30 3.22 9.78
CA ARG A 95 12.24 2.85 10.72
C ARG A 95 10.85 3.07 10.14
N ILE A 96 9.94 2.19 10.53
CA ILE A 96 8.50 2.36 10.37
C ILE A 96 7.81 2.11 11.71
N ASN A 97 6.78 2.90 12.05
CA ASN A 97 6.08 2.80 13.33
C ASN A 97 4.60 2.48 13.10
N PHE A 98 4.10 1.41 13.73
CA PHE A 98 2.69 1.02 13.73
C PHE A 98 2.20 0.64 15.13
N PRO A 99 1.03 1.14 15.55
CA PRO A 99 0.43 2.39 15.08
C PRO A 99 1.37 3.57 15.39
N GLY A 100 1.25 4.68 14.64
CA GLY A 100 2.07 5.88 14.84
C GLY A 100 1.75 6.60 16.15
N TYR A 101 1.39 7.88 16.07
CA TYR A 101 1.00 8.65 17.26
C TYR A 101 -0.50 8.56 17.53
N PHE A 102 -0.88 8.18 18.75
CA PHE A 102 -2.24 8.37 19.27
C PHE A 102 -2.26 9.52 20.26
N ALA A 103 -3.21 10.43 20.10
CA ALA A 103 -3.42 11.50 21.07
C ALA A 103 -3.85 10.90 22.43
N SER A 104 -3.33 11.46 23.52
CA SER A 104 -3.63 10.99 24.89
C SER A 104 -5.11 11.09 25.26
N THR A 105 -5.89 11.91 24.55
CA THR A 105 -7.34 12.06 24.71
C THR A 105 -8.16 10.99 23.97
N SER A 106 -7.52 10.13 23.17
CA SER A 106 -8.16 9.07 22.39
C SER A 106 -8.32 7.76 23.19
N TYR A 107 -7.82 7.69 24.42
CA TYR A 107 -7.93 6.53 25.30
C TYR A 107 -9.01 6.78 26.36
N PRO A 108 -9.97 5.86 26.60
CA PRO A 108 -10.10 4.49 26.10
C PRO A 108 -11.10 4.33 24.93
N THR A 109 -11.45 5.41 24.22
CA THR A 109 -12.65 5.45 23.37
C THR A 109 -12.55 4.71 22.03
N TYR A 110 -11.35 4.27 21.61
CA TYR A 110 -11.14 3.64 20.31
C TYR A 110 -10.36 2.32 20.41
N ASN A 111 -10.96 1.23 19.94
CA ASN A 111 -10.29 -0.06 19.77
C ASN A 111 -9.75 -0.12 18.34
N TYR A 112 -8.43 -0.04 18.18
CA TYR A 112 -7.77 -0.23 16.90
C TYR A 112 -7.32 -1.68 16.76
N VAL A 113 -7.68 -2.32 15.65
CA VAL A 113 -7.16 -3.63 15.27
C VAL A 113 -6.35 -3.45 13.99
N LEU A 114 -5.09 -3.83 14.06
CA LEU A 114 -4.21 -3.92 12.91
C LEU A 114 -4.00 -5.41 12.65
N ASP A 115 -4.14 -5.82 11.39
CA ASP A 115 -3.90 -7.18 10.96
C ASP A 115 -3.23 -7.17 9.58
N ASP A 116 -2.53 -8.26 9.26
CA ASP A 116 -1.87 -8.53 7.98
C ASP A 116 -0.91 -7.41 7.51
N ILE A 117 0.07 -7.08 8.36
CA ILE A 117 1.13 -6.13 8.02
C ILE A 117 2.13 -6.79 7.08
N TYR A 118 2.22 -6.26 5.85
CA TYR A 118 3.23 -6.62 4.86
C TYR A 118 4.20 -5.46 4.64
N ILE A 119 5.50 -5.74 4.65
CA ILE A 119 6.56 -4.78 4.40
C ILE A 119 7.56 -5.40 3.41
N ALA A 120 7.89 -4.65 2.37
CA ALA A 120 8.95 -4.96 1.42
C ALA A 120 9.89 -3.75 1.28
N ALA A 121 11.18 -4.02 1.08
CA ALA A 121 12.20 -2.99 0.88
C ALA A 121 13.26 -3.51 -0.10
N GLY A 122 13.92 -2.56 -0.79
CA GLY A 122 14.91 -2.85 -1.81
C GLY A 122 14.32 -2.83 -3.23
N ASP A 123 15.08 -3.39 -4.17
CA ASP A 123 14.70 -3.42 -5.58
C ASP A 123 13.36 -4.13 -5.76
N ASN A 124 12.50 -3.53 -6.57
CA ASN A 124 11.16 -4.05 -6.86
C ASN A 124 10.26 -4.21 -5.63
N ALA A 125 10.45 -3.45 -4.55
CA ALA A 125 9.60 -3.53 -3.34
C ALA A 125 8.10 -3.23 -3.59
N ALA A 126 7.74 -2.61 -4.72
CA ALA A 126 6.36 -2.47 -5.15
C ALA A 126 5.77 -3.76 -5.75
N ALA A 127 6.61 -4.63 -6.32
CA ALA A 127 6.16 -5.81 -7.03
C ALA A 127 5.51 -6.81 -6.07
N ARG A 128 4.29 -7.23 -6.40
CA ARG A 128 3.48 -8.10 -5.54
C ARG A 128 2.36 -8.76 -6.33
N VAL A 129 1.78 -9.80 -5.72
CA VAL A 129 0.57 -10.45 -6.23
C VAL A 129 -0.57 -10.19 -5.25
N GLU A 130 -1.73 -9.84 -5.79
CA GLU A 130 -2.93 -9.58 -5.00
C GLU A 130 -4.14 -10.30 -5.58
N ILE A 131 -5.15 -10.54 -4.75
CA ILE A 131 -6.49 -10.90 -5.18
C ILE A 131 -7.45 -9.75 -4.91
N GLY A 132 -8.40 -9.53 -5.82
CA GLY A 132 -9.45 -8.51 -5.69
C GLY A 132 -10.84 -9.02 -6.05
N ASN A 133 -11.87 -8.29 -5.62
CA ASN A 133 -13.27 -8.64 -5.88
C ASN A 133 -13.85 -8.08 -7.19
N ASN A 134 -13.02 -7.48 -8.04
CA ASN A 134 -13.42 -6.92 -9.33
C ASN A 134 -12.32 -7.18 -10.37
N ALA A 135 -12.65 -7.29 -11.65
CA ALA A 135 -11.68 -7.48 -12.74
C ALA A 135 -10.75 -6.27 -12.97
N ILE A 136 -11.20 -5.08 -12.55
CA ILE A 136 -10.46 -3.83 -12.64
C ILE A 136 -9.91 -3.49 -11.25
N TYR A 137 -8.58 -3.43 -11.12
CA TYR A 137 -7.89 -3.22 -9.83
C TYR A 137 -8.41 -1.99 -9.07
N THR A 138 -8.53 -0.85 -9.76
CA THR A 138 -9.02 0.41 -9.17
C THR A 138 -10.51 0.42 -8.84
N SER A 139 -11.26 -0.60 -9.29
CA SER A 139 -12.67 -0.81 -8.93
C SER A 139 -12.87 -1.84 -7.81
N CYS A 140 -11.78 -2.45 -7.29
CA CYS A 140 -11.86 -3.37 -6.17
C CYS A 140 -12.20 -2.62 -4.87
N THR A 141 -13.18 -3.13 -4.12
CA THR A 141 -13.53 -2.69 -2.75
C THR A 141 -12.99 -3.66 -1.70
N LYS A 142 -12.26 -4.68 -2.13
CA LYS A 142 -11.59 -5.65 -1.29
C LYS A 142 -10.36 -6.16 -2.02
N LEU A 143 -9.22 -6.12 -1.35
CA LEU A 143 -7.96 -6.63 -1.85
C LEU A 143 -7.25 -7.41 -0.74
N ALA A 144 -6.54 -8.47 -1.10
CA ALA A 144 -5.66 -9.21 -0.19
C ALA A 144 -4.35 -9.54 -0.90
N ILE A 145 -3.23 -9.35 -0.20
CA ILE A 145 -1.89 -9.63 -0.74
C ILE A 145 -1.55 -11.12 -0.58
N ALA A 146 -0.96 -11.72 -1.61
CA ALA A 146 -0.45 -13.08 -1.55
C ALA A 146 0.98 -13.10 -0.96
N THR A 147 1.39 -14.26 -0.43
CA THR A 147 2.79 -14.49 -0.06
C THR A 147 3.54 -15.02 -1.27
N ILE A 148 4.56 -14.32 -1.74
CA ILE A 148 5.37 -14.77 -2.88
C ILE A 148 6.32 -15.88 -2.41
N ASP A 149 6.24 -17.04 -3.05
CA ASP A 149 7.12 -18.19 -2.80
C ASP A 149 8.31 -18.19 -3.76
N SER A 150 8.06 -17.84 -5.04
CA SER A 150 9.11 -17.66 -6.04
C SER A 150 8.66 -16.72 -7.16
N TRP A 151 9.61 -16.01 -7.77
CA TRP A 151 9.39 -15.16 -8.93
C TRP A 151 10.51 -15.39 -9.94
N SER A 152 10.14 -15.57 -11.20
CA SER A 152 11.05 -15.63 -12.34
C SER A 152 10.44 -14.85 -13.51
N ASP A 153 11.20 -14.68 -14.58
CA ASP A 153 10.74 -13.97 -15.79
C ASP A 153 9.48 -14.59 -16.41
N SER A 154 9.23 -15.89 -16.19
CA SER A 154 8.12 -16.62 -16.82
C SER A 154 7.07 -17.17 -15.85
N SER A 155 7.33 -17.14 -14.53
CA SER A 155 6.40 -17.73 -13.57
C SER A 155 6.54 -17.12 -12.18
N ILE A 156 5.40 -16.92 -11.54
CA ILE A 156 5.29 -16.53 -10.14
C ILE A 156 4.59 -17.67 -9.40
N THR A 157 5.18 -18.13 -8.30
CA THR A 157 4.52 -19.01 -7.35
C THR A 157 4.18 -18.20 -6.12
N ALA A 158 2.91 -18.22 -5.73
CA ALA A 158 2.46 -17.47 -4.57
C ALA A 158 1.38 -18.26 -3.81
N THR A 159 1.43 -18.14 -2.50
CA THR A 159 0.41 -18.65 -1.58
C THR A 159 -0.64 -17.55 -1.36
N VAL A 160 -1.84 -17.76 -1.88
CA VAL A 160 -2.97 -16.85 -1.70
C VAL A 160 -3.38 -16.82 -0.23
N ARG A 161 -3.46 -15.61 0.34
CA ARG A 161 -4.13 -15.39 1.62
C ARG A 161 -5.54 -14.93 1.33
N GLU A 162 -6.52 -15.75 1.73
CA GLU A 162 -7.93 -15.43 1.50
C GLU A 162 -8.34 -14.14 2.23
N GLY A 163 -7.67 -13.79 3.33
CA GLY A 163 -7.99 -12.58 4.10
C GLY A 163 -9.48 -12.57 4.44
N GLY A 164 -10.17 -11.49 4.08
CA GLY A 164 -11.63 -11.42 4.27
C GLY A 164 -12.46 -12.23 3.28
N PHE A 165 -11.91 -12.76 2.19
CA PHE A 165 -12.65 -13.48 1.15
C PHE A 165 -13.14 -14.84 1.67
N SER A 166 -14.22 -15.35 1.09
CA SER A 166 -14.76 -16.68 1.42
C SER A 166 -14.45 -17.70 0.34
N THR A 167 -14.40 -18.97 0.71
CA THR A 167 -14.33 -20.09 -0.23
C THR A 167 -15.45 -20.00 -1.28
N ASN A 168 -15.17 -20.41 -2.52
CA ASN A 168 -16.04 -20.30 -3.70
C ASN A 168 -16.34 -18.86 -4.17
N ASN A 169 -15.68 -17.84 -3.62
CA ASN A 169 -15.74 -16.51 -4.24
C ASN A 169 -14.95 -16.51 -5.56
N THR A 170 -15.58 -15.96 -6.60
CA THR A 170 -14.86 -15.49 -7.78
C THR A 170 -14.03 -14.27 -7.38
N VAL A 171 -12.71 -14.37 -7.55
CA VAL A 171 -11.76 -13.29 -7.31
C VAL A 171 -10.87 -13.13 -8.53
N TYR A 172 -10.17 -12.00 -8.60
CA TYR A 172 -9.28 -11.67 -9.70
C TYR A 172 -7.87 -11.51 -9.18
N VAL A 173 -6.93 -12.26 -9.76
CA VAL A 173 -5.50 -12.17 -9.46
C VAL A 173 -4.90 -11.01 -10.23
N PHE A 174 -4.15 -10.18 -9.55
CA PHE A 174 -3.39 -9.07 -10.09
C PHE A 174 -1.90 -9.28 -9.82
N VAL A 175 -1.08 -9.08 -10.84
CA VAL A 175 0.36 -8.91 -10.68
C VAL A 175 0.63 -7.42 -10.76
N VAL A 176 1.18 -6.85 -9.68
CA VAL A 176 1.64 -5.47 -9.64
C VAL A 176 3.15 -5.48 -9.85
N ASP A 177 3.63 -4.62 -10.74
CA ASP A 177 5.05 -4.54 -11.06
C ASP A 177 5.85 -3.63 -10.11
N SER A 178 7.14 -3.44 -10.40
CA SER A 178 8.05 -2.62 -9.59
C SER A 178 7.79 -1.11 -9.68
N ASN A 179 6.97 -0.66 -10.64
CA ASN A 179 6.51 0.71 -10.77
C ASN A 179 5.13 0.92 -10.14
N ASN A 180 4.61 -0.08 -9.42
CA ASN A 180 3.30 -0.08 -8.78
C ASN A 180 2.13 -0.10 -9.79
N ASP A 181 2.36 -0.58 -11.01
CA ASP A 181 1.35 -0.70 -12.06
C ASP A 181 0.71 -2.11 -12.03
N PRO A 182 -0.62 -2.23 -11.83
CA PRO A 182 -1.31 -3.51 -11.79
C PRO A 182 -1.64 -4.06 -13.19
N SER A 183 -1.56 -5.38 -13.35
CA SER A 183 -2.06 -6.09 -14.53
C SER A 183 -3.59 -6.01 -14.67
N SER A 184 -4.12 -6.50 -15.80
CA SER A 184 -5.53 -6.91 -15.85
C SER A 184 -5.81 -8.05 -14.86
N GLY A 185 -7.01 -8.09 -14.29
CA GLY A 185 -7.40 -9.13 -13.35
C GLY A 185 -7.62 -10.48 -14.04
N TYR A 186 -7.01 -11.53 -13.51
CA TYR A 186 -7.22 -12.92 -13.96
C TYR A 186 -8.19 -13.64 -13.03
N GLU A 187 -9.35 -14.04 -13.54
CA GLU A 187 -10.40 -14.66 -12.73
C GLU A 187 -9.99 -16.04 -12.20
N ILE A 188 -10.23 -16.28 -10.92
CA ILE A 188 -10.11 -17.58 -10.24
C ILE A 188 -11.28 -17.78 -9.28
N THR A 189 -11.52 -19.03 -8.89
CA THR A 189 -12.44 -19.39 -7.82
C THR A 189 -11.64 -19.90 -6.61
N LEU A 190 -11.84 -19.29 -5.44
CA LEU A 190 -11.18 -19.75 -4.20
C LEU A 190 -11.69 -21.13 -3.77
N GLY A 191 -10.82 -22.00 -3.27
CA GLY A 191 -11.19 -23.32 -2.75
C GLY A 191 -11.24 -24.45 -3.78
N GLU A 192 -11.03 -24.17 -5.07
CA GLU A 192 -10.85 -25.21 -6.06
C GLU A 192 -9.39 -25.70 -6.05
N SER A 193 -9.19 -26.98 -5.77
CA SER A 193 -7.86 -27.60 -5.76
C SER A 193 -7.22 -27.53 -7.14
N THR A 194 -6.09 -26.81 -7.22
CA THR A 194 -5.14 -26.73 -8.34
C THR A 194 -5.64 -26.07 -9.62
N SER A 195 -5.46 -24.75 -9.72
CA SER A 195 -5.25 -24.10 -11.01
C SER A 195 -3.76 -23.80 -11.16
N GLN A 196 -3.04 -24.55 -11.99
CA GLN A 196 -1.79 -24.01 -12.53
C GLN A 196 -2.15 -22.76 -13.32
N LEU A 197 -1.59 -21.61 -12.95
CA LEU A 197 -1.77 -20.35 -13.66
C LEU A 197 -1.02 -20.43 -15.00
N THR A 198 -1.60 -21.08 -16.00
CA THR A 198 -1.09 -21.07 -17.38
C THR A 198 -1.70 -19.89 -18.14
N GLY A 199 -0.86 -18.99 -18.66
CA GLY A 199 -1.30 -17.94 -19.58
C GLY A 199 -1.25 -16.50 -19.06
N VAL A 200 -0.68 -16.23 -17.88
CA VAL A 200 -0.34 -14.86 -17.48
C VAL A 200 0.87 -14.42 -18.30
N SER A 201 0.63 -13.72 -19.42
CA SER A 201 1.71 -13.02 -20.12
C SER A 201 2.06 -11.76 -19.32
N LEU A 202 3.17 -11.81 -18.59
CA LEU A 202 3.80 -10.63 -18.00
C LEU A 202 4.51 -9.82 -19.09
N SER A 203 3.78 -9.35 -20.11
CA SER A 203 4.37 -8.43 -21.08
C SER A 203 4.48 -7.05 -20.41
N GLY A 204 5.64 -6.76 -19.82
CA GLY A 204 5.94 -5.45 -19.23
C GLY A 204 6.58 -5.48 -17.84
N CYS A 205 6.51 -6.60 -17.12
CA CYS A 205 7.19 -6.76 -15.82
C CYS A 205 8.67 -7.12 -16.04
N GLY A 206 9.40 -6.26 -16.75
CA GLY A 206 10.84 -6.40 -16.92
C GLY A 206 11.56 -6.02 -15.63
N LEU A 207 12.36 -6.96 -15.11
CA LEU A 207 13.51 -6.62 -14.27
C LEU A 207 14.48 -5.80 -15.12
N HIS A 208 14.42 -4.47 -14.99
CA HIS A 208 15.52 -3.58 -15.38
C HIS A 208 15.61 -2.41 -14.40
#